data_AF-A0A836S9D3-F1
#
_entry.id   AF-A0A836S9D3-F1
#
_cell.length_a   1.000
_cell.length_b   1.000
_cell.length_c   1.000
_cell.angle_alpha   90.00
_cell.angle_beta   90.00
_cell.angle_gamma   90.00
#
_symmetry.space_group_name_H-M   'P 1'
#
loop_
_entity.id
_entity.type
_entity.pdbx_description
1 polymer ?
#
loop_
_entity_poly.entity_id
_entity_poly.type
_entity_poly.pdbx_seq_one_letter_code
_entity_poly.pdbx_strand_id
1 'polypeptide(L)'
;MNKDLLKMIEQVAECLESDLDISEKGLTELPPALFKLSHLEALFLDENQLTAIPKEINQLSQLKHLDISNNQLLYLSPEIAQLFKLEELYIENNQLAMLTPDIGKLSQLKKLNLSGNQLIALPHEFAQLSLLKELDLSHNQLIAVPPEILQLPKLKELDLSGNPLTTVPPEIFQLTQLKSLNLSNTQLKDLPPEFSQLSRLKELDLSLNQLKILPSSLCQLTRLKELYLNENEIEVLPSQMAQLSRLEWLDIRDNQLTSLPSTFSQLSELEWLLLEGNPLPIPSHILELAEEPENIINNYMKTLNG
;
A
#
# COMPACT_ATOMS: atom_id res chain seq x y z
N MET A 1 -0.67 -36.87 4.92
CA MET A 1 -0.12 -36.30 3.67
C MET A 1 -0.89 -36.85 2.47
N ASN A 2 -1.43 -35.97 1.63
CA ASN A 2 -2.29 -36.34 0.50
C ASN A 2 -1.47 -37.04 -0.61
N LYS A 3 -1.90 -38.22 -1.08
CA LYS A 3 -1.21 -38.95 -2.17
C LYS A 3 -1.17 -38.18 -3.48
N ASP A 4 -2.16 -37.31 -3.71
CA ASP A 4 -2.25 -36.53 -4.94
C ASP A 4 -1.23 -35.38 -4.95
N LEU A 5 -0.92 -34.80 -3.79
CA LEU A 5 0.12 -33.79 -3.64
C LEU A 5 1.52 -34.35 -3.98
N LEU A 6 1.82 -35.56 -3.52
CA LEU A 6 3.10 -36.20 -3.83
C LEU A 6 3.26 -36.45 -5.33
N LYS A 7 2.19 -36.92 -6.00
CA LYS A 7 2.21 -37.11 -7.45
C LYS A 7 2.41 -35.80 -8.21
N MET A 8 1.80 -34.71 -7.74
CA MET A 8 2.00 -33.39 -8.34
C MET A 8 3.47 -32.94 -8.23
N ILE A 9 4.07 -33.09 -7.05
CA ILE A 9 5.50 -32.77 -6.83
C ILE A 9 6.40 -33.66 -7.71
N GLU A 10 6.08 -34.95 -7.84
CA GLU A 10 6.81 -35.87 -8.72
C GLU A 10 6.69 -35.45 -10.19
N GLN A 11 5.51 -35.03 -10.65
CA GLN A 11 5.29 -34.53 -12.01
C GLN A 11 6.10 -33.26 -12.31
N VAL A 12 6.08 -32.28 -11.40
CA VAL A 12 6.91 -31.07 -11.54
C VAL A 12 8.40 -31.44 -11.59
N ALA A 13 8.83 -32.41 -10.78
CA ALA A 13 10.21 -32.91 -10.82
C ALA A 13 10.59 -33.54 -12.17
N GLU A 14 9.68 -34.31 -12.77
CA GLU A 14 9.89 -35.00 -14.06
C GLU A 14 9.86 -34.04 -15.25
N CYS A 15 8.96 -33.06 -15.23
CA CYS A 15 8.77 -32.09 -16.30
C CYS A 15 9.72 -30.89 -16.21
N LEU A 16 10.43 -30.72 -15.07
CA LEU A 16 11.29 -29.57 -14.78
C LEU A 16 10.53 -28.24 -14.89
N GLU A 17 9.29 -28.22 -14.41
CA GLU A 17 8.48 -27.01 -14.37
C GLU A 17 9.10 -25.99 -13.42
N SER A 18 9.11 -24.72 -13.83
CA SER A 18 9.74 -23.63 -13.07
C SER A 18 8.90 -23.18 -11.87
N ASP A 19 7.64 -23.59 -11.83
CA ASP A 19 6.64 -23.11 -10.89
C ASP A 19 5.91 -24.30 -10.29
N LEU A 20 5.53 -24.15 -9.02
CA LEU A 20 4.69 -25.10 -8.33
C LEU A 20 3.64 -24.33 -7.51
N ASP A 21 2.39 -24.64 -7.80
CA ASP A 21 1.24 -24.16 -7.05
C ASP A 21 0.70 -25.30 -6.18
N ILE A 22 0.80 -25.14 -4.86
CA ILE A 22 0.18 -26.02 -3.88
C ILE A 22 -0.67 -25.19 -2.89
N SER A 23 -1.29 -24.15 -3.41
CA SER A 23 -2.22 -23.28 -2.69
C SER A 23 -3.55 -23.98 -2.44
N GLU A 24 -4.25 -23.54 -1.39
CA GLU A 24 -5.58 -24.06 -1.00
C GLU A 24 -5.60 -25.59 -0.73
N LYS A 25 -4.50 -26.18 -0.25
CA LYS A 25 -4.41 -27.63 0.02
C LYS A 25 -4.63 -28.02 1.48
N GLY A 26 -4.87 -27.04 2.35
CA GLY A 26 -5.03 -27.25 3.80
C GLY A 26 -3.76 -27.80 4.45
N LEU A 27 -2.58 -27.40 3.96
CA LEU A 27 -1.30 -27.87 4.45
C LEU A 27 -1.01 -27.28 5.83
N THR A 28 -0.75 -28.15 6.81
CA THR A 28 -0.18 -27.75 8.10
C THR A 28 1.34 -27.83 8.12
N GLU A 29 1.93 -28.58 7.18
CA GLU A 29 3.37 -28.75 6.98
C GLU A 29 3.67 -28.95 5.49
N LEU A 30 4.86 -28.54 5.07
CA LEU A 30 5.33 -28.75 3.70
C LEU A 30 5.96 -30.14 3.55
N PRO A 31 5.64 -30.89 2.49
CA PRO A 31 6.19 -32.23 2.28
C PRO A 31 7.70 -32.17 2.00
N PRO A 32 8.56 -33.00 2.63
CA PRO A 32 10.01 -32.97 2.39
C PRO A 32 10.45 -33.17 0.94
N ALA A 33 9.60 -33.80 0.12
CA ALA A 33 9.86 -33.97 -1.32
C ALA A 33 9.91 -32.64 -2.08
N LEU A 34 9.18 -31.61 -1.62
CA LEU A 34 9.17 -30.26 -2.21
C LEU A 34 10.58 -29.68 -2.33
N PHE A 35 11.38 -29.80 -1.28
CA PHE A 35 12.70 -29.17 -1.20
C PHE A 35 13.75 -29.82 -2.12
N LYS A 36 13.41 -30.95 -2.77
CA LYS A 36 14.22 -31.54 -3.83
C LYS A 36 14.07 -30.80 -5.17
N LEU A 37 13.04 -29.97 -5.33
CA LEU A 37 12.77 -29.20 -6.55
C LEU A 37 13.63 -27.93 -6.60
N SER A 38 14.95 -28.08 -6.52
CA SER A 38 15.91 -26.96 -6.44
C SER A 38 15.95 -26.07 -7.69
N HIS A 39 15.23 -26.42 -8.75
CA HIS A 39 15.08 -25.67 -9.98
C HIS A 39 13.90 -24.67 -9.96
N LEU A 40 13.01 -24.74 -8.96
CA LEU A 40 11.84 -23.86 -8.89
C LEU A 40 12.25 -22.39 -8.83
N GLU A 41 11.61 -21.59 -9.68
CA GLU A 41 11.67 -20.14 -9.73
C GLU A 41 10.44 -19.49 -9.09
N ALA A 42 9.30 -20.18 -9.04
CA ALA A 42 8.10 -19.72 -8.35
C ALA A 42 7.49 -20.82 -7.47
N LEU A 43 7.03 -20.45 -6.28
CA LEU A 43 6.33 -21.35 -5.37
C LEU A 43 5.15 -20.62 -4.72
N PHE A 44 3.95 -21.18 -4.90
CA PHE A 44 2.72 -20.67 -4.32
C PHE A 44 2.23 -21.63 -3.23
N LEU A 45 2.14 -21.11 -2.00
CA LEU A 45 1.74 -21.80 -0.78
C LEU A 45 0.58 -21.09 -0.09
N ASP A 46 -0.07 -20.14 -0.77
CA ASP A 46 -1.15 -19.34 -0.21
C ASP A 46 -2.38 -20.17 0.18
N GLU A 47 -3.19 -19.60 1.06
CA GLU A 47 -4.46 -20.20 1.52
C GLU A 47 -4.26 -21.60 2.14
N ASN A 48 -3.26 -21.73 3.02
CA ASN A 48 -2.95 -22.97 3.74
C ASN A 48 -3.02 -22.74 5.27
N GLN A 49 -2.55 -23.72 6.05
CA GLN A 49 -2.58 -23.70 7.52
C GLN A 49 -1.17 -23.79 8.10
N LEU A 50 -0.17 -23.27 7.38
CA LEU A 50 1.23 -23.34 7.78
C LEU A 50 1.47 -22.42 8.97
N THR A 51 2.09 -22.95 10.03
CA THR A 51 2.49 -22.17 11.22
C THR A 51 3.96 -21.76 11.21
N ALA A 52 4.76 -22.40 10.36
CA ALA A 52 6.17 -22.06 10.12
C ALA A 52 6.60 -22.53 8.72
N ILE A 53 7.60 -21.84 8.15
CA ILE A 53 8.34 -22.31 6.97
C ILE A 53 9.62 -23.02 7.44
N PRO A 54 9.83 -24.29 7.09
CA PRO A 54 10.97 -25.06 7.56
C PRO A 54 12.28 -24.56 6.95
N LYS A 55 13.40 -24.80 7.64
CA LYS A 55 14.75 -24.35 7.24
C LYS A 55 15.15 -24.85 5.85
N GLU A 56 14.61 -26.00 5.43
CA GLU A 56 14.84 -26.61 4.12
C GLU A 56 14.37 -25.74 2.95
N ILE A 57 13.62 -24.66 3.20
CA ILE A 57 13.29 -23.66 2.18
C ILE A 57 14.54 -23.12 1.47
N ASN A 58 15.69 -23.08 2.15
CA ASN A 58 16.96 -22.66 1.55
C ASN A 58 17.44 -23.55 0.39
N GLN A 59 16.91 -24.76 0.25
CA GLN A 59 17.23 -25.66 -0.87
C GLN A 59 16.65 -25.15 -2.19
N LEU A 60 15.59 -24.33 -2.13
CA LEU A 60 14.93 -23.71 -3.28
C LEU A 60 15.62 -22.41 -3.73
N SER A 61 16.96 -22.43 -3.79
CA SER A 61 17.81 -21.25 -4.05
C SER A 61 17.58 -20.53 -5.39
N GLN A 62 16.80 -21.10 -6.30
CA GLN A 62 16.44 -20.50 -7.59
C GLN A 62 15.16 -19.65 -7.53
N LEU A 63 14.44 -19.65 -6.41
CA LEU A 63 13.19 -18.91 -6.25
C LEU A 63 13.39 -17.41 -6.49
N LYS A 64 12.51 -16.88 -7.34
CA LYS A 64 12.31 -15.46 -7.64
C LYS A 64 10.97 -14.98 -7.09
N HIS A 65 9.97 -15.85 -7.02
CA HIS A 65 8.63 -15.56 -6.51
C HIS A 65 8.26 -16.56 -5.43
N LEU A 66 7.88 -16.06 -4.25
CA LEU A 66 7.38 -16.90 -3.16
C LEU A 66 6.11 -16.26 -2.60
N ASP A 67 5.01 -17.00 -2.69
CA ASP A 67 3.76 -16.65 -2.06
C ASP A 67 3.48 -17.59 -0.88
N ILE A 68 3.44 -17.03 0.31
CA ILE A 68 3.10 -17.70 1.58
C ILE A 68 1.99 -16.91 2.31
N SER A 69 1.20 -16.13 1.57
CA SER A 69 0.08 -15.35 2.09
C SER A 69 -1.02 -16.25 2.67
N ASN A 70 -1.93 -15.67 3.45
CA ASN A 70 -3.11 -16.37 3.98
C ASN A 70 -2.76 -17.70 4.69
N ASN A 71 -1.84 -17.63 5.65
CA ASN A 71 -1.38 -18.75 6.47
C ASN A 71 -1.42 -18.36 7.96
N GLN A 72 -0.76 -19.12 8.84
CA GLN A 72 -0.74 -18.90 10.28
C GLN A 72 0.69 -18.69 10.80
N LEU A 73 1.57 -18.10 9.98
CA LEU A 73 2.98 -17.94 10.31
C LEU A 73 3.17 -16.94 11.45
N LEU A 74 3.83 -17.38 12.52
CA LEU A 74 4.18 -16.53 13.67
C LEU A 74 5.50 -15.79 13.49
N TYR A 75 6.40 -16.36 12.68
CA TYR A 75 7.71 -15.80 12.35
C TYR A 75 8.15 -16.26 10.97
N LEU A 76 9.07 -15.51 10.38
CA LEU A 76 9.76 -15.89 9.15
C LEU A 76 11.09 -16.56 9.52
N SER A 77 11.35 -17.76 8.99
CA SER A 77 12.60 -18.47 9.29
C SER A 77 13.82 -17.73 8.73
N PRO A 78 14.95 -17.65 9.46
CA PRO A 78 16.16 -16.99 8.98
C PRO A 78 16.69 -17.56 7.65
N GLU A 79 16.40 -18.83 7.36
CA GLU A 79 16.82 -19.50 6.13
C GLU A 79 16.17 -18.91 4.86
N ILE A 80 15.07 -18.18 4.97
CA ILE A 80 14.49 -17.48 3.81
C ILE A 80 15.48 -16.50 3.19
N ALA A 81 16.39 -15.93 3.99
CA ALA A 81 17.42 -15.01 3.54
C ALA A 81 18.49 -15.65 2.65
N GLN A 82 18.46 -16.99 2.48
CA GLN A 82 19.30 -17.72 1.55
C GLN A 82 18.68 -17.81 0.15
N LEU A 83 17.45 -17.33 -0.04
CA LEU A 83 16.80 -17.18 -1.34
C LEU A 83 17.33 -15.91 -2.03
N PHE A 84 18.63 -15.88 -2.35
CA PHE A 84 19.31 -14.67 -2.85
C PHE A 84 18.80 -14.14 -4.19
N LYS A 85 17.99 -14.92 -4.91
CA LYS A 85 17.35 -14.55 -6.18
C LYS A 85 15.92 -14.02 -6.02
N LEU A 86 15.39 -14.02 -4.80
CA LEU A 86 14.00 -13.66 -4.55
C LEU A 86 13.75 -12.20 -4.92
N GLU A 87 12.79 -11.99 -5.81
CA GLU A 87 12.39 -10.68 -6.33
C GLU A 87 11.03 -10.26 -5.78
N GLU A 88 10.15 -11.21 -5.50
CA GLU A 88 8.80 -10.99 -4.98
C GLU A 88 8.50 -11.95 -3.83
N LEU A 89 8.02 -11.38 -2.72
CA LEU A 89 7.68 -12.11 -1.51
C LEU A 89 6.35 -11.62 -0.96
N TYR A 90 5.37 -12.51 -0.93
CA TYR A 90 4.02 -12.26 -0.43
C TYR A 90 3.82 -13.06 0.87
N ILE A 91 3.58 -12.36 1.98
CA ILE A 91 3.41 -12.93 3.34
C ILE A 91 2.22 -12.28 4.06
N GLU A 92 1.31 -11.67 3.31
CA GLU A 92 0.14 -11.01 3.85
C GLU A 92 -0.80 -11.99 4.57
N ASN A 93 -1.62 -11.46 5.47
CA ASN A 93 -2.60 -12.23 6.24
C ASN A 93 -1.96 -13.43 6.97
N ASN A 94 -0.94 -13.13 7.77
CA ASN A 94 -0.27 -14.05 8.68
C ASN A 94 -0.31 -13.48 10.11
N GLN A 95 0.52 -14.01 11.01
CA GLN A 95 0.55 -13.62 12.43
C GLN A 95 1.95 -13.13 12.84
N LEU A 96 2.69 -12.53 11.91
CA LEU A 96 4.05 -12.05 12.16
C LEU A 96 4.02 -10.85 13.11
N ALA A 97 4.54 -11.04 14.33
CA ALA A 97 4.72 -9.95 15.28
C ALA A 97 6.01 -9.15 15.02
N MET A 98 7.00 -9.77 14.36
CA MET A 98 8.28 -9.16 14.02
C MET A 98 8.92 -9.84 12.82
N LEU A 99 9.82 -9.12 12.14
CA LEU A 99 10.74 -9.67 11.15
C LEU A 99 12.13 -9.87 11.78
N THR A 100 12.82 -10.92 11.33
CA THR A 100 14.22 -11.12 11.69
C THR A 100 15.12 -10.18 10.88
N PRO A 101 16.29 -9.77 11.44
CA PRO A 101 17.33 -9.02 10.72
C PRO A 101 17.71 -9.59 9.35
N ASP A 102 17.60 -10.91 9.19
CA ASP A 102 17.98 -11.62 7.98
C ASP A 102 17.19 -11.17 6.73
N ILE A 103 16.01 -10.55 6.89
CA ILE A 103 15.24 -10.00 5.77
C ILE A 103 16.06 -9.06 4.88
N GLY A 104 16.98 -8.27 5.47
CA GLY A 104 17.83 -7.33 4.74
C GLY A 104 18.77 -7.98 3.72
N LYS A 105 19.01 -9.29 3.83
CA LYS A 105 19.86 -10.04 2.90
C LYS A 105 19.17 -10.35 1.56
N LEU A 106 17.85 -10.18 1.47
CA LEU A 106 17.08 -10.35 0.23
C LEU A 106 17.32 -9.16 -0.74
N SER A 107 18.57 -8.96 -1.12
CA SER A 107 19.03 -7.78 -1.89
C SER A 107 18.42 -7.65 -3.29
N GLN A 108 17.81 -8.71 -3.83
CA GLN A 108 17.13 -8.70 -5.13
C GLN A 108 15.64 -8.35 -5.04
N LEU A 109 15.10 -8.20 -3.84
CA LEU A 109 13.67 -8.00 -3.61
C LEU A 109 13.21 -6.66 -4.21
N LYS A 110 12.14 -6.74 -5.01
CA LYS A 110 11.48 -5.63 -5.71
C LYS A 110 10.09 -5.39 -5.16
N LYS A 111 9.39 -6.44 -4.74
CA LYS A 111 8.05 -6.38 -4.14
C LYS A 111 8.02 -7.15 -2.83
N LEU A 112 7.43 -6.55 -1.82
CA LEU A 112 7.23 -7.17 -0.52
C LEU A 112 5.84 -6.82 0.00
N ASN A 113 4.99 -7.84 0.17
CA ASN A 113 3.71 -7.69 0.82
C ASN A 113 3.76 -8.31 2.23
N LEU A 114 3.51 -7.48 3.23
CA LEU A 114 3.48 -7.81 4.66
C LEU A 114 2.15 -7.39 5.30
N SER A 115 1.13 -7.07 4.50
CA SER A 115 -0.14 -6.57 5.03
C SER A 115 -0.88 -7.59 5.89
N GLY A 116 -1.76 -7.13 6.77
CA GLY A 116 -2.57 -8.03 7.61
C GLY A 116 -1.73 -8.90 8.55
N ASN A 117 -0.63 -8.36 9.08
CA ASN A 117 0.20 -9.00 10.10
C ASN A 117 0.10 -8.24 11.44
N GLN A 118 1.01 -8.51 12.38
CA GLN A 118 1.04 -7.91 13.72
C GLN A 118 2.32 -7.11 13.95
N LEU A 119 2.93 -6.59 12.89
CA LEU A 119 4.22 -5.90 12.96
C LEU A 119 4.10 -4.58 13.74
N ILE A 120 4.95 -4.41 14.73
CA ILE A 120 5.07 -3.16 15.51
C ILE A 120 6.26 -2.29 15.07
N ALA A 121 7.25 -2.88 14.39
CA ALA A 121 8.45 -2.24 13.90
C ALA A 121 9.12 -3.09 12.81
N LEU A 122 10.08 -2.50 12.09
CA LEU A 122 10.97 -3.20 11.17
C LEU A 122 12.39 -3.27 11.74
N PRO A 123 13.17 -4.33 11.46
CA PRO A 123 14.58 -4.40 11.83
C PRO A 123 15.40 -3.40 11.01
N HIS A 124 16.48 -2.85 11.57
CA HIS A 124 17.29 -1.83 10.90
C HIS A 124 17.88 -2.30 9.56
N GLU A 125 18.13 -3.60 9.40
CA GLU A 125 18.59 -4.23 8.17
C GLU A 125 17.57 -4.13 7.02
N PHE A 126 16.30 -3.81 7.30
CA PHE A 126 15.29 -3.60 6.28
C PHE A 126 15.69 -2.50 5.28
N ALA A 127 16.47 -1.50 5.73
CA ALA A 127 17.03 -0.46 4.86
C ALA A 127 17.99 -1.00 3.79
N GLN A 128 18.46 -2.26 3.90
CA GLN A 128 19.34 -2.90 2.91
C GLN A 128 18.60 -3.35 1.65
N LEU A 129 17.26 -3.36 1.64
CA LEU A 129 16.41 -3.71 0.50
C LEU A 129 16.40 -2.62 -0.59
N SER A 130 17.58 -2.21 -1.06
CA SER A 130 17.81 -1.08 -1.96
C SER A 130 17.17 -1.19 -3.35
N LEU A 131 16.68 -2.38 -3.73
CA LEU A 131 15.96 -2.63 -4.98
C LEU A 131 14.43 -2.60 -4.83
N LEU A 132 13.92 -2.48 -3.61
CA LEU A 132 12.48 -2.51 -3.32
C LEU A 132 11.77 -1.33 -4.00
N LYS A 133 10.66 -1.65 -4.65
CA LYS A 133 9.83 -0.71 -5.42
C LYS A 133 8.41 -0.65 -4.88
N GLU A 134 7.89 -1.77 -4.39
CA GLU A 134 6.53 -1.92 -3.91
C GLU A 134 6.60 -2.52 -2.51
N LEU A 135 6.04 -1.81 -1.54
CA LEU A 135 5.99 -2.22 -0.14
C LEU A 135 4.58 -2.00 0.40
N ASP A 136 3.94 -3.09 0.80
CA ASP A 136 2.68 -3.07 1.50
C ASP A 136 2.89 -3.50 2.96
N LEU A 137 2.61 -2.57 3.88
CA LEU A 137 2.63 -2.75 5.33
C LEU A 137 1.25 -2.44 5.93
N SER A 138 0.21 -2.37 5.11
CA SER A 138 -1.13 -2.05 5.56
C SER A 138 -1.64 -3.04 6.61
N HIS A 139 -2.59 -2.60 7.44
CA HIS A 139 -3.22 -3.45 8.45
C HIS A 139 -2.22 -4.18 9.37
N ASN A 140 -1.23 -3.44 9.87
CA ASN A 140 -0.30 -3.89 10.90
C ASN A 140 -0.52 -3.11 12.21
N GLN A 141 0.45 -3.13 13.13
CA GLN A 141 0.39 -2.46 14.43
C GLN A 141 1.48 -1.37 14.55
N LEU A 142 1.88 -0.77 13.42
CA LEU A 142 2.90 0.28 13.40
C LEU A 142 2.35 1.56 14.04
N ILE A 143 2.99 1.99 15.13
CA ILE A 143 2.62 3.24 15.83
C ILE A 143 3.35 4.48 15.28
N ALA A 144 4.32 4.27 14.40
CA ALA A 144 5.10 5.30 13.73
C ALA A 144 5.66 4.72 12.42
N VAL A 145 5.94 5.60 11.45
CA VAL A 145 6.57 5.20 10.19
C VAL A 145 7.99 4.70 10.49
N PRO A 146 8.34 3.45 10.14
CA PRO A 146 9.69 2.94 10.37
C PRO A 146 10.74 3.75 9.59
N PRO A 147 11.81 4.24 10.24
CA PRO A 147 12.84 5.06 9.59
C PRO A 147 13.62 4.32 8.50
N GLU A 148 13.58 2.99 8.49
CA GLU A 148 14.19 2.14 7.48
C GLU A 148 13.56 2.31 6.10
N ILE A 149 12.24 2.53 6.03
CA ILE A 149 11.51 2.72 4.77
C ILE A 149 11.97 4.01 4.07
N LEU A 150 12.33 5.02 4.86
CA LEU A 150 12.81 6.33 4.40
C LEU A 150 14.16 6.23 3.67
N GLN A 151 14.86 5.11 3.82
CA GLN A 151 16.15 4.84 3.20
C GLN A 151 16.05 4.02 1.91
N LEU A 152 14.84 3.75 1.40
CA LEU A 152 14.62 2.92 0.21
C LEU A 152 14.53 3.79 -1.06
N PRO A 153 15.62 3.94 -1.84
CA PRO A 153 15.71 4.98 -2.88
C PRO A 153 14.89 4.68 -4.13
N LYS A 154 14.39 3.45 -4.28
CA LYS A 154 13.66 2.99 -5.47
C LYS A 154 12.17 2.78 -5.22
N LEU A 155 11.69 3.09 -4.02
CA LEU A 155 10.30 2.88 -3.64
C LEU A 155 9.37 3.75 -4.50
N LYS A 156 8.35 3.11 -5.08
CA LYS A 156 7.36 3.71 -5.98
C LYS A 156 5.96 3.62 -5.40
N GLU A 157 5.68 2.56 -4.65
CA GLU A 157 4.38 2.29 -4.07
C GLU A 157 4.61 1.92 -2.61
N LEU A 158 3.93 2.63 -1.73
CA LEU A 158 4.00 2.44 -0.28
C LEU A 158 2.59 2.49 0.29
N ASP A 159 2.17 1.38 0.88
CA ASP A 159 0.93 1.29 1.64
C ASP A 159 1.22 1.13 3.13
N LEU A 160 0.73 2.07 3.92
CA LEU A 160 0.81 2.10 5.38
C LEU A 160 -0.58 2.16 6.02
N SER A 161 -1.64 1.99 5.23
CA SER A 161 -3.02 2.14 5.68
C SER A 161 -3.39 1.20 6.81
N GLY A 162 -4.38 1.56 7.61
CA GLY A 162 -4.86 0.71 8.71
C GLY A 162 -3.82 0.47 9.82
N ASN A 163 -2.78 1.31 9.93
CA ASN A 163 -1.81 1.31 11.04
C ASN A 163 -2.05 2.51 11.98
N PRO A 164 -1.86 2.39 13.30
CA PRO A 164 -2.08 3.50 14.24
C PRO A 164 -0.93 4.55 14.26
N LEU A 165 -0.58 5.13 13.12
CA LEU A 165 0.61 5.98 12.97
C LEU A 165 0.54 7.32 13.71
N THR A 166 -0.63 7.94 13.87
CA THR A 166 -0.91 9.25 14.50
C THR A 166 -0.15 10.48 13.95
N THR A 167 1.05 10.29 13.40
CA THR A 167 1.92 11.29 12.77
C THR A 167 2.73 10.63 11.65
N VAL A 168 3.16 11.45 10.69
CA VAL A 168 4.06 11.04 9.60
C VAL A 168 5.28 11.95 9.60
N PRO A 169 6.51 11.41 9.56
CA PRO A 169 7.73 12.22 9.53
C PRO A 169 7.86 12.97 8.18
N PRO A 170 8.35 14.22 8.16
CA PRO A 170 8.63 14.97 6.93
C PRO A 170 9.51 14.23 5.92
N GLU A 171 10.36 13.34 6.40
CA GLU A 171 11.27 12.54 5.60
C GLU A 171 10.56 11.57 4.65
N ILE A 172 9.31 11.18 4.89
CA ILE A 172 8.56 10.33 3.94
C ILE A 172 8.44 11.02 2.57
N PHE A 173 8.39 12.36 2.57
CA PHE A 173 8.26 13.16 1.35
C PHE A 173 9.57 13.22 0.55
N GLN A 174 10.70 12.76 1.14
CA GLN A 174 11.98 12.62 0.45
C GLN A 174 12.03 11.38 -0.45
N LEU A 175 11.03 10.50 -0.40
CA LEU A 175 10.89 9.33 -1.29
C LEU A 175 10.43 9.77 -2.70
N THR A 176 11.29 10.53 -3.38
CA THR A 176 10.99 11.22 -4.66
C THR A 176 10.61 10.29 -5.83
N GLN A 177 10.78 8.98 -5.69
CA GLN A 177 10.36 7.98 -6.68
C GLN A 177 8.91 7.52 -6.50
N LEU A 178 8.26 7.84 -5.37
CA LEU A 178 6.88 7.48 -5.09
C LEU A 178 5.91 7.98 -6.17
N LYS A 179 4.98 7.10 -6.50
CA LYS A 179 3.88 7.28 -7.44
C LYS A 179 2.54 7.06 -6.74
N SER A 180 2.48 6.13 -5.80
CA SER A 180 1.32 5.89 -4.95
C SER A 180 1.75 5.87 -3.49
N LEU A 181 0.98 6.55 -2.65
CA LEU A 181 1.16 6.59 -1.20
C LEU A 181 -0.21 6.46 -0.55
N ASN A 182 -0.41 5.39 0.20
CA ASN A 182 -1.62 5.15 0.97
C ASN A 182 -1.35 5.30 2.47
N LEU A 183 -2.01 6.28 3.08
CA LEU A 183 -2.00 6.60 4.51
C LEU A 183 -3.42 6.61 5.08
N SER A 184 -4.37 5.96 4.41
CA SER A 184 -5.76 5.91 4.87
C SER A 184 -5.89 5.16 6.18
N ASN A 185 -6.86 5.54 7.01
CA ASN A 185 -7.14 4.86 8.27
C ASN A 185 -5.90 4.75 9.20
N THR A 186 -5.14 5.85 9.33
CA THR A 186 -3.92 5.89 10.17
C THR A 186 -4.01 6.83 11.38
N GLN A 187 -5.20 7.37 11.65
CA GLN A 187 -5.51 8.28 12.77
C GLN A 187 -4.74 9.61 12.70
N LEU A 188 -4.37 10.05 11.51
CA LEU A 188 -3.64 11.30 11.32
C LEU A 188 -4.53 12.51 11.64
N LYS A 189 -3.99 13.42 12.45
CA LYS A 189 -4.64 14.70 12.78
C LYS A 189 -4.07 15.86 11.98
N ASP A 190 -2.80 15.77 11.67
CA ASP A 190 -2.02 16.78 10.98
C ASP A 190 -1.09 16.12 9.96
N LEU A 191 -0.71 16.89 8.94
CA LEU A 191 0.25 16.50 7.93
C LEU A 191 1.43 17.49 7.92
N PRO A 192 2.66 17.01 7.75
CA PRO A 192 3.80 17.90 7.64
C PRO A 192 3.78 18.64 6.27
N PRO A 193 4.34 19.85 6.17
CA PRO A 193 4.22 20.70 4.98
C PRO A 193 5.12 20.30 3.79
N GLU A 194 5.85 19.19 3.81
CA GLU A 194 6.91 18.86 2.83
C GLU A 194 6.45 18.13 1.54
N PHE A 195 5.17 18.17 1.19
CA PHE A 195 4.61 17.52 -0.02
C PHE A 195 5.31 17.86 -1.35
N SER A 196 5.91 19.05 -1.43
CA SER A 196 6.56 19.58 -2.64
C SER A 196 7.62 18.66 -3.26
N GLN A 197 8.18 17.76 -2.45
CA GLN A 197 9.24 16.84 -2.86
C GLN A 197 8.73 15.61 -3.62
N LEU A 198 7.47 15.22 -3.43
CA LEU A 198 6.85 14.06 -4.09
C LEU A 198 6.39 14.37 -5.52
N SER A 199 7.28 14.95 -6.32
CA SER A 199 7.02 15.42 -7.70
C SER A 199 6.56 14.35 -8.71
N ARG A 200 6.59 13.07 -8.33
CA ARG A 200 6.18 11.93 -9.16
C ARG A 200 4.88 11.27 -8.70
N LEU A 201 4.33 11.72 -7.56
CA LEU A 201 3.12 11.15 -6.98
C LEU A 201 1.95 11.36 -7.94
N LYS A 202 1.16 10.31 -8.10
CA LYS A 202 -0.02 10.23 -8.95
C LYS A 202 -1.26 9.89 -8.12
N GLU A 203 -1.08 9.12 -7.07
CA GLU A 203 -2.15 8.67 -6.19
C GLU A 203 -1.74 8.96 -4.74
N LEU A 204 -2.66 9.59 -4.01
CA LEU A 204 -2.52 9.86 -2.60
C LEU A 204 -3.85 9.56 -1.90
N ASP A 205 -3.81 8.59 -1.01
CA ASP A 205 -4.94 8.26 -0.16
C ASP A 205 -4.67 8.70 1.30
N LEU A 206 -5.51 9.62 1.76
CA LEU A 206 -5.53 10.19 3.11
C LEU A 206 -6.91 10.00 3.75
N SER A 207 -7.77 9.17 3.18
CA SER A 207 -9.13 8.90 3.66
C SER A 207 -9.14 8.30 5.08
N LEU A 208 -10.29 8.34 5.75
CA LEU A 208 -10.48 7.69 7.06
C LEU A 208 -9.49 8.19 8.13
N ASN A 209 -9.18 9.48 8.13
CA ASN A 209 -8.28 10.11 9.11
C ASN A 209 -9.05 11.17 9.93
N GLN A 210 -8.33 11.98 10.71
CA GLN A 210 -8.87 13.04 11.58
C GLN A 210 -8.34 14.42 11.13
N LEU A 211 -8.08 14.57 9.83
CA LEU A 211 -7.47 15.78 9.28
C LEU A 211 -8.48 16.92 9.28
N LYS A 212 -8.10 18.06 9.85
CA LYS A 212 -8.93 19.29 9.83
C LYS A 212 -8.52 20.27 8.74
N ILE A 213 -7.23 20.28 8.42
CA ILE A 213 -6.60 21.23 7.51
C ILE A 213 -5.62 20.46 6.63
N LEU A 214 -5.57 20.83 5.36
CA LEU A 214 -4.55 20.36 4.43
C LEU A 214 -3.46 21.42 4.25
N PRO A 215 -2.17 21.05 4.28
CA PRO A 215 -1.11 22.00 3.99
C PRO A 215 -1.18 22.45 2.52
N SER A 216 -1.02 23.75 2.26
CA SER A 216 -1.09 24.30 0.90
C SER A 216 -0.02 23.75 -0.05
N SER A 217 1.06 23.18 0.49
CA SER A 217 2.09 22.48 -0.27
C SER A 217 1.60 21.18 -0.91
N LEU A 218 0.52 20.56 -0.43
CA LEU A 218 -0.12 19.42 -1.08
C LEU A 218 -0.54 19.79 -2.52
N CYS A 219 -0.98 21.02 -2.73
CA CYS A 219 -1.36 21.53 -4.05
C CYS A 219 -0.19 21.63 -5.05
N GLN A 220 1.07 21.45 -4.59
CA GLN A 220 2.25 21.44 -5.45
C GLN A 220 2.50 20.09 -6.13
N LEU A 221 1.70 19.06 -5.79
CA LEU A 221 1.70 17.75 -6.44
C LEU A 221 1.06 17.81 -7.84
N THR A 222 1.67 18.56 -8.76
CA THR A 222 1.13 18.83 -10.11
C THR A 222 0.97 17.60 -11.01
N ARG A 223 1.44 16.42 -10.56
CA ARG A 223 1.26 15.13 -11.24
C ARG A 223 0.20 14.22 -10.61
N LEU A 224 -0.39 14.66 -9.49
CA LEU A 224 -1.44 13.94 -8.80
C LEU A 224 -2.66 13.83 -9.71
N LYS A 225 -3.17 12.61 -9.83
CA LYS A 225 -4.34 12.21 -10.61
C LYS A 225 -5.48 11.85 -9.67
N GLU A 226 -5.17 11.18 -8.57
CA GLU A 226 -6.16 10.66 -7.63
C GLU A 226 -5.83 11.15 -6.22
N LEU A 227 -6.82 11.77 -5.59
CA LEU A 227 -6.73 12.27 -4.22
C LEU A 227 -7.98 11.84 -3.44
N TYR A 228 -7.76 10.99 -2.44
CA TYR A 228 -8.80 10.51 -1.54
C TYR A 228 -8.64 11.18 -0.17
N LEU A 229 -9.69 11.87 0.24
CA LEU A 229 -9.77 12.67 1.48
C LEU A 229 -11.07 12.38 2.24
N ASN A 230 -11.88 11.43 1.78
CA ASN A 230 -13.17 11.11 2.37
C ASN A 230 -13.04 10.66 3.83
N GLU A 231 -14.10 10.85 4.60
CA GLU A 231 -14.17 10.46 6.02
C GLU A 231 -13.02 11.09 6.84
N ASN A 232 -12.97 12.43 6.82
CA ASN A 232 -12.06 13.26 7.61
C ASN A 232 -12.84 14.38 8.32
N GLU A 233 -12.13 15.32 8.96
CA GLU A 233 -12.71 16.48 9.65
C GLU A 233 -12.40 17.79 8.89
N ILE A 234 -12.17 17.75 7.57
CA ILE A 234 -11.64 18.90 6.82
C ILE A 234 -12.68 20.01 6.76
N GLU A 235 -12.31 21.18 7.28
CA GLU A 235 -13.19 22.35 7.36
C GLU A 235 -13.07 23.25 6.12
N VAL A 236 -11.85 23.38 5.58
CA VAL A 236 -11.53 24.28 4.47
C VAL A 236 -10.46 23.64 3.56
N LEU A 237 -10.68 23.74 2.26
CA LEU A 237 -9.67 23.38 1.26
C LEU A 237 -8.73 24.56 0.94
N PRO A 238 -7.43 24.31 0.69
CA PRO A 238 -6.51 25.37 0.27
C PRO A 238 -6.98 26.06 -1.01
N SER A 239 -6.86 27.39 -1.08
CA SER A 239 -7.19 28.15 -2.30
C SER A 239 -6.38 27.74 -3.54
N GLN A 240 -5.23 27.08 -3.31
CA GLN A 240 -4.30 26.57 -4.29
C GLN A 240 -4.71 25.23 -4.90
N MET A 241 -5.83 24.61 -4.51
CA MET A 241 -6.26 23.29 -5.03
C MET A 241 -6.24 23.19 -6.57
N ALA A 242 -6.57 24.29 -7.26
CA ALA A 242 -6.49 24.39 -8.72
C ALA A 242 -5.09 24.16 -9.33
N GLN A 243 -4.02 24.19 -8.53
CA GLN A 243 -2.65 23.84 -8.96
C GLN A 243 -2.49 22.35 -9.27
N LEU A 244 -3.39 21.49 -8.79
CA LEU A 244 -3.47 20.06 -9.12
C LEU A 244 -4.04 19.88 -10.54
N SER A 245 -3.37 20.46 -11.53
CA SER A 245 -3.82 20.55 -12.94
C SER A 245 -4.01 19.22 -13.67
N ARG A 246 -3.66 18.09 -13.05
CA ARG A 246 -3.80 16.73 -13.59
C ARG A 246 -4.75 15.85 -12.77
N LEU A 247 -5.45 16.46 -11.81
CA LEU A 247 -6.36 15.75 -10.92
C LEU A 247 -7.58 15.29 -11.72
N GLU A 248 -7.77 13.98 -11.78
CA GLU A 248 -8.83 13.27 -12.47
C GLU A 248 -9.91 12.82 -11.47
N TRP A 249 -9.49 12.40 -10.26
CA TRP A 249 -10.36 11.92 -9.20
C TRP A 249 -10.13 12.67 -7.90
N LEU A 250 -11.20 13.25 -7.35
CA LEU A 250 -11.18 13.93 -6.05
C LEU A 250 -12.36 13.46 -5.20
N ASP A 251 -12.07 12.68 -4.17
CA ASP A 251 -13.05 12.25 -3.18
C ASP A 251 -12.85 13.01 -1.87
N ILE A 252 -13.81 13.85 -1.49
CA ILE A 252 -13.81 14.58 -0.22
C ILE A 252 -15.16 14.40 0.49
N ARG A 253 -15.80 13.24 0.31
CA ARG A 253 -17.04 12.92 1.01
C ARG A 253 -16.88 12.92 2.52
N ASP A 254 -17.97 13.11 3.24
CA ASP A 254 -18.03 12.96 4.70
C ASP A 254 -16.93 13.77 5.42
N ASN A 255 -16.95 15.07 5.17
CA ASN A 255 -16.06 16.09 5.75
C ASN A 255 -16.89 17.26 6.31
N GLN A 256 -16.25 18.35 6.70
CA GLN A 256 -16.90 19.53 7.32
C GLN A 256 -16.87 20.77 6.41
N LEU A 257 -16.77 20.57 5.09
CA LEU A 257 -16.67 21.67 4.13
C LEU A 257 -17.97 22.48 4.05
N THR A 258 -17.87 23.77 4.30
CA THR A 258 -18.97 24.74 4.13
C THR A 258 -18.86 25.55 2.83
N SER A 259 -17.71 25.48 2.17
CA SER A 259 -17.45 26.17 0.90
C SER A 259 -16.42 25.44 0.05
N LEU A 260 -16.43 25.73 -1.25
CA LEU A 260 -15.39 25.33 -2.20
C LEU A 260 -14.60 26.56 -2.66
N PRO A 261 -13.28 26.46 -2.89
CA PRO A 261 -12.50 27.54 -3.48
C PRO A 261 -13.06 27.96 -4.85
N SER A 262 -13.12 29.27 -5.12
CA SER A 262 -13.57 29.81 -6.40
C SER A 262 -12.73 29.35 -7.60
N THR A 263 -11.50 28.89 -7.33
CA THR A 263 -10.56 28.36 -8.32
C THR A 263 -10.87 26.93 -8.77
N PHE A 264 -11.83 26.22 -8.15
CA PHE A 264 -12.20 24.85 -8.53
C PHE A 264 -12.61 24.70 -10.00
N SER A 265 -13.17 25.75 -10.61
CA SER A 265 -13.51 25.76 -12.04
C SER A 265 -12.30 25.68 -12.97
N GLN A 266 -11.07 25.71 -12.44
CA GLN A 266 -9.82 25.60 -13.20
C GLN A 266 -9.30 24.16 -13.28
N LEU A 267 -9.90 23.21 -12.55
CA LEU A 267 -9.54 21.79 -12.60
C LEU A 267 -10.13 21.15 -13.87
N SER A 268 -9.48 21.38 -15.01
CA SER A 268 -10.00 21.00 -16.34
C SER A 268 -9.95 19.49 -16.65
N GLU A 269 -9.13 18.73 -15.92
CA GLU A 269 -8.99 17.28 -16.12
C GLU A 269 -9.84 16.47 -15.13
N LEU A 270 -10.64 17.13 -14.28
CA LEU A 270 -11.40 16.47 -13.23
C LEU A 270 -12.58 15.70 -13.83
N GLU A 271 -12.54 14.38 -13.69
CA GLU A 271 -13.58 13.45 -14.16
C GLU A 271 -14.53 13.08 -13.02
N TRP A 272 -14.04 13.01 -11.78
CA TRP A 272 -14.82 12.63 -10.61
C TRP A 272 -14.62 13.60 -9.45
N LEU A 273 -15.73 14.12 -8.92
CA LEU A 273 -15.77 15.02 -7.77
C LEU A 273 -16.87 14.57 -6.81
N LEU A 274 -16.47 13.92 -5.71
CA LEU A 274 -17.37 13.40 -4.70
C LEU A 274 -17.33 14.32 -3.46
N LEU A 275 -18.48 14.84 -3.07
CA LEU A 275 -18.62 15.90 -2.04
C LEU A 275 -19.78 15.65 -1.07
N GLU A 276 -20.50 14.54 -1.23
CA GLU A 276 -21.58 14.11 -0.36
C GLU A 276 -21.15 14.08 1.11
N GLY A 277 -22.07 14.31 2.03
CA GLY A 277 -21.75 14.31 3.47
C GLY A 277 -21.06 15.58 3.97
N ASN A 278 -20.87 16.61 3.14
CA ASN A 278 -20.40 17.93 3.58
C ASN A 278 -21.55 18.93 3.81
N PRO A 279 -21.43 19.87 4.76
CA PRO A 279 -22.40 20.95 4.98
C PRO A 279 -22.32 22.09 3.93
N LEU A 280 -22.27 21.73 2.64
CA LEU A 280 -22.23 22.67 1.53
C LEU A 280 -23.62 23.26 1.24
N PRO A 281 -23.73 24.53 0.82
CA PRO A 281 -24.98 25.14 0.36
C PRO A 281 -25.35 24.67 -1.07
N ILE A 282 -25.29 23.35 -1.31
CA ILE A 282 -25.64 22.69 -2.55
C ILE A 282 -26.76 21.69 -2.23
N PRO A 283 -27.92 21.75 -2.91
CA PRO A 283 -28.97 20.76 -2.70
C PRO A 283 -28.46 19.32 -2.90
N SER A 284 -28.81 18.40 -2.00
CA SER A 284 -28.29 17.02 -1.99
C SER A 284 -28.53 16.27 -3.30
N HIS A 285 -29.68 16.48 -3.96
CA HIS A 285 -29.97 15.88 -5.26
C HIS A 285 -29.00 16.30 -6.38
N ILE A 286 -28.34 17.47 -6.27
CA ILE A 286 -27.31 17.87 -7.25
C ILE A 286 -26.02 17.08 -7.00
N LEU A 287 -25.70 16.77 -5.75
CA LEU A 287 -24.55 15.94 -5.41
C LEU A 287 -24.80 14.49 -5.83
N GLU A 288 -25.99 13.94 -5.55
CA GLU A 288 -26.35 12.54 -5.85
C GLU A 288 -26.56 12.23 -7.35
N LEU A 289 -26.89 13.23 -8.18
CA LEU A 289 -27.21 13.06 -9.61
C LEU A 289 -26.08 13.51 -10.55
N ALA A 290 -25.02 14.13 -10.03
CA ALA A 290 -24.00 14.71 -10.90
C ALA A 290 -23.02 13.65 -11.43
N GLU A 291 -23.24 13.23 -12.67
CA GLU A 291 -22.28 12.41 -13.44
C GLU A 291 -21.05 13.23 -13.87
N GLU A 292 -21.11 14.58 -13.83
CA GLU A 292 -20.04 15.47 -14.31
C GLU A 292 -19.64 16.54 -13.27
N PRO A 293 -18.35 16.66 -12.90
CA PRO A 293 -17.86 17.65 -11.92
C PRO A 293 -18.18 19.10 -12.26
N GLU A 294 -18.18 19.46 -13.55
CA GLU A 294 -18.48 20.82 -14.00
C GLU A 294 -19.87 21.28 -13.57
N ASN A 295 -20.86 20.36 -13.57
CA ASN A 295 -22.23 20.67 -13.18
C ASN A 295 -22.31 20.98 -11.68
N ILE A 296 -21.57 20.26 -10.84
CA ILE A 296 -21.48 20.53 -9.39
C ILE A 296 -20.89 21.92 -9.16
N ILE A 297 -19.72 22.18 -9.78
CA ILE A 297 -18.99 23.44 -9.62
C ILE A 297 -19.84 24.62 -10.09
N ASN A 298 -20.46 24.53 -11.26
CA ASN A 298 -21.28 25.60 -11.82
C ASN A 298 -22.53 25.88 -10.97
N ASN A 299 -23.16 24.85 -10.41
CA ASN A 299 -24.30 25.05 -9.49
C ASN A 299 -23.86 25.72 -8.19
N TYR A 300 -22.72 25.31 -7.62
CA TYR A 300 -22.16 25.98 -6.44
C TYR A 300 -21.83 27.46 -6.71
N MET A 301 -21.23 27.79 -7.86
CA MET A 301 -20.95 29.19 -8.19
C MET A 301 -22.22 30.03 -8.35
N LYS A 302 -23.34 29.45 -8.79
CA LYS A 302 -24.63 30.16 -8.87
C LYS A 302 -25.20 30.47 -7.49
N THR A 303 -25.01 29.60 -6.49
CA THR A 303 -25.52 29.86 -5.14
C THR A 303 -24.77 30.98 -4.42
N LEU A 304 -23.51 31.25 -4.79
CA LEU A 304 -22.72 32.38 -4.27
C LEU A 304 -23.05 33.73 -4.91
N ASN A 305 -23.56 33.74 -6.15
CA ASN A 305 -23.86 34.95 -6.91
C ASN A 305 -25.35 35.36 -6.87
N GLY A 306 -26.15 34.71 -6.01
CA GLY A 306 -27.58 34.95 -5.82
C GLY A 306 -27.90 36.10 -4.88
#